data_AF-A0AAN8MNN2-F1
#
_entry.id   AF-A0AAN8MNN2-F1
#
_cell.length_a   1.000
_cell.length_b   1.000
_cell.length_c   1.000
_cell.angle_alpha   90.00
_cell.angle_beta   90.00
_cell.angle_gamma   90.00
#
_symmetry.space_group_name_H-M   'P 1'
#
loop_
_entity.id
_entity.type
_entity.pdbx_description
1 polymer ?
#
loop_
_entity_poly.entity_id
_entity_poly.type
_entity_poly.pdbx_seq_one_letter_code
_entity_poly.pdbx_strand_id
1 'polypeptide(L)'
;MRSFTCSNGLLISILLQMFTHINAEPVRVSVWDWDLYIQQNVQALKNILSEIGAFKTARQANCAVGGPNDPVVLDPNVPTSLYYSTGTLNITLAGFQDAIDEAITASETGLDPAIVLQEFGFESIQNALVSERRLEMTAKVYNDMIAQFLESGSLMDEFPSTGRPSPFDDYNIRALARLIEGATLPGTNPEDDVKVDPNSRPLFVDYWQSLIEEADRKRFLAIAGVTLARKYFDTEGFTKLIKHRSGMPQNSSFTLTVSGLLRRIEAFFTCWKVASQRVLGALGQLGDLPEPVSNHRWVVKLDGKEIVGMVWPEDEDSSVT
;
A
#
# COMPACT_ATOMS: atom_id res chain seq x y z
N MET A 1 -10.01 -24.36 -18.76
CA MET A 1 -9.15 -24.49 -17.57
C MET A 1 -7.84 -23.76 -17.83
N ARG A 2 -7.65 -22.59 -17.22
CA ARG A 2 -6.35 -21.89 -17.14
C ARG A 2 -6.12 -21.61 -15.66
N SER A 3 -5.08 -22.20 -15.09
CA SER A 3 -4.67 -21.93 -13.71
C SER A 3 -4.33 -20.45 -13.55
N PHE A 4 -5.09 -19.76 -12.72
CA PHE A 4 -4.64 -18.53 -12.08
C PHE A 4 -3.72 -18.94 -10.94
N THR A 5 -2.41 -18.93 -11.18
CA THR A 5 -1.42 -19.02 -10.12
C THR A 5 -1.41 -17.71 -9.35
N CYS A 6 -1.63 -17.84 -8.03
CA CYS A 6 -1.84 -16.74 -7.10
C CYS A 6 -0.57 -15.90 -6.89
N SER A 7 -0.84 -14.61 -6.76
CA SER A 7 0.06 -13.50 -6.45
C SER A 7 0.56 -13.56 -5.01
N ASN A 8 1.51 -14.46 -4.73
CA ASN A 8 2.38 -14.38 -3.55
C ASN A 8 3.86 -14.11 -3.92
N GLY A 9 4.17 -13.99 -5.22
CA GLY A 9 5.54 -13.89 -5.71
C GLY A 9 6.15 -12.50 -5.69
N LEU A 10 5.37 -11.41 -5.82
CA LEU A 10 5.95 -10.10 -6.11
C LEU A 10 6.55 -9.39 -4.87
N LEU A 11 5.86 -9.41 -3.73
CA LEU A 11 6.33 -8.75 -2.49
C LEU A 11 7.40 -9.56 -1.75
N ILE A 12 7.29 -10.89 -1.75
CA ILE A 12 8.37 -11.77 -1.32
C ILE A 12 9.57 -11.61 -2.27
N SER A 13 9.37 -11.36 -3.57
CA SER A 13 10.47 -10.98 -4.46
C SER A 13 11.06 -9.61 -4.12
N ILE A 14 10.32 -8.58 -3.74
CA ILE A 14 10.90 -7.28 -3.36
C ILE A 14 11.70 -7.40 -2.06
N LEU A 15 11.17 -8.10 -1.05
CA LEU A 15 11.89 -8.35 0.21
C LEU A 15 13.07 -9.32 0.03
N LEU A 16 12.96 -10.38 -0.80
CA LEU A 16 14.12 -11.21 -1.14
C LEU A 16 15.10 -10.50 -2.09
N GLN A 17 14.67 -9.59 -2.95
CA GLN A 17 15.54 -8.79 -3.81
C GLN A 17 16.30 -7.71 -3.04
N MET A 18 15.74 -7.19 -1.94
CA MET A 18 16.53 -6.45 -0.93
C MET A 18 17.66 -7.31 -0.35
N PHE A 19 17.55 -8.65 -0.37
CA PHE A 19 18.60 -9.58 0.09
C PHE A 19 19.40 -10.26 -1.04
N THR A 20 18.99 -10.14 -2.32
CA THR A 20 19.62 -10.83 -3.45
C THR A 20 19.78 -9.91 -4.67
N HIS A 21 20.36 -8.74 -4.47
CA HIS A 21 20.82 -7.91 -5.59
C HIS A 21 22.33 -7.96 -5.72
N ILE A 22 22.73 -8.17 -6.98
CA ILE A 22 24.09 -8.14 -7.50
C ILE A 22 24.78 -6.92 -6.89
N ASN A 23 25.87 -7.16 -6.16
CA ASN A 23 26.66 -6.18 -5.43
C ASN A 23 27.01 -4.97 -6.33
N ALA A 24 26.14 -3.96 -6.39
CA ALA A 24 26.57 -2.63 -6.79
C ALA A 24 27.34 -2.09 -5.60
N GLU A 25 28.62 -1.81 -5.81
CA GLU A 25 29.45 -1.29 -4.72
C GLU A 25 28.85 0.02 -4.18
N PRO A 26 28.78 0.18 -2.85
CA PRO A 26 28.30 1.41 -2.25
C PRO A 26 29.09 2.61 -2.75
N VAL A 27 28.38 3.64 -3.17
CA VAL A 27 28.97 4.91 -3.60
C VAL A 27 29.43 5.68 -2.37
N ARG A 28 30.65 6.24 -2.42
CA ARG A 28 31.19 7.07 -1.35
C ARG A 28 30.98 8.54 -1.68
N VAL A 29 30.37 9.28 -0.76
CA VAL A 29 30.14 10.73 -0.85
C VAL A 29 30.76 11.38 0.37
N SER A 30 31.50 12.48 0.17
CA SER A 30 32.10 13.19 1.30
C SER A 30 31.01 13.70 2.25
N VAL A 31 31.31 13.78 3.54
CA VAL A 31 30.35 14.31 4.54
C VAL A 31 29.89 15.73 4.18
N TRP A 32 30.80 16.53 3.62
CA TRP A 32 30.51 17.90 3.22
C TRP A 32 29.54 17.96 2.04
N ASP A 33 29.76 17.16 0.99
CA ASP A 33 28.87 17.10 -0.17
C ASP A 33 27.50 16.52 0.20
N TRP A 34 27.46 15.57 1.12
CA TRP A 34 26.22 15.02 1.68
C TRP A 34 25.40 16.10 2.43
N ASP A 35 26.06 16.88 3.31
CA ASP A 35 25.39 17.97 4.01
C ASP A 35 24.91 19.07 3.05
N LEU A 36 25.71 19.39 2.02
CA LEU A 36 25.33 20.34 0.99
C LEU A 36 24.12 19.84 0.19
N TYR A 37 24.13 18.56 -0.20
CA TYR A 37 23.00 17.90 -0.87
C TYR A 37 21.71 18.03 -0.05
N ILE A 38 21.75 17.75 1.26
CA ILE A 38 20.58 17.90 2.14
C ILE A 38 20.11 19.36 2.18
N GLN A 39 21.03 20.32 2.30
CA GLN A 39 20.69 21.74 2.34
C GLN A 39 20.03 22.21 1.04
N GLN A 40 20.57 21.81 -0.11
CA GLN A 40 20.02 22.15 -1.43
C GLN A 40 18.65 21.51 -1.65
N ASN A 41 18.43 20.30 -1.13
CA ASN A 41 17.20 19.54 -1.30
C ASN A 41 16.21 19.68 -0.15
N VAL A 42 16.46 20.59 0.81
CA VAL A 42 15.66 20.70 2.03
C VAL A 42 14.17 20.91 1.75
N GLN A 43 13.83 21.69 0.72
CA GLN A 43 12.44 21.96 0.37
C GLN A 43 11.76 20.73 -0.25
N ALA A 44 12.45 20.01 -1.13
CA ALA A 44 11.93 18.77 -1.70
C ALA A 44 11.72 17.71 -0.61
N LEU A 45 12.70 17.53 0.28
CA LEU A 45 12.61 16.60 1.42
C LEU A 45 11.46 16.97 2.38
N LYS A 46 11.26 18.26 2.68
CA LYS A 46 10.11 18.74 3.47
C LYS A 46 8.78 18.42 2.78
N ASN A 47 8.68 18.61 1.46
CA ASN A 47 7.48 18.29 0.71
C ASN A 47 7.18 16.79 0.78
N ILE A 48 8.20 15.92 0.61
CA ILE A 48 8.04 14.47 0.72
C ILE A 48 7.58 14.07 2.14
N LEU A 49 8.20 14.61 3.19
CA LEU A 49 7.77 14.39 4.60
C LEU A 49 6.31 14.78 4.84
N SER A 50 5.88 15.90 4.24
CA SER A 50 4.51 16.38 4.33
C SER A 50 3.54 15.43 3.64
N GLU A 51 3.83 14.99 2.43
CA GLU A 51 2.96 14.05 1.69
C GLU A 51 2.88 12.67 2.37
N ILE A 52 3.99 12.16 2.92
CA ILE A 52 3.99 10.92 3.72
C ILE A 52 3.13 11.11 4.98
N GLY A 53 3.25 12.24 5.68
CA GLY A 53 2.43 12.55 6.85
C GLY A 53 0.94 12.69 6.52
N ALA A 54 0.62 13.33 5.40
CA ALA A 54 -0.74 13.44 4.89
C ALA A 54 -1.32 12.07 4.54
N PHE A 55 -0.54 11.18 3.92
CA PHE A 55 -0.97 9.81 3.65
C PHE A 55 -1.21 9.04 4.95
N LYS A 56 -0.27 9.05 5.92
CA LYS A 56 -0.47 8.39 7.21
C LYS A 56 -1.78 8.82 7.89
N THR A 57 -2.06 10.12 7.87
CA THR A 57 -3.31 10.69 8.41
C THR A 57 -4.52 10.22 7.62
N ALA A 58 -4.49 10.30 6.29
CA ALA A 58 -5.59 9.87 5.42
C ALA A 58 -5.88 8.37 5.55
N ARG A 59 -4.86 7.52 5.70
CA ARG A 59 -5.03 6.08 5.96
C ARG A 59 -5.76 5.84 7.27
N GLN A 60 -5.49 6.63 8.31
CA GLN A 60 -6.15 6.44 9.60
C GLN A 60 -7.60 6.97 9.59
N ALA A 61 -7.86 8.09 8.93
CA ALA A 61 -9.16 8.76 8.96
C ALA A 61 -10.12 8.32 7.84
N ASN A 62 -9.59 8.11 6.63
CA ASN A 62 -10.40 8.02 5.41
C ASN A 62 -10.29 6.70 4.66
N CYS A 63 -9.16 5.99 4.76
CA CYS A 63 -8.95 4.73 4.06
C CYS A 63 -8.20 3.72 4.93
N ALA A 64 -8.77 3.48 6.11
CA ALA A 64 -8.26 2.51 7.06
C ALA A 64 -8.43 1.10 6.52
N VAL A 65 -7.41 0.26 6.68
CA VAL A 65 -7.55 -1.18 6.42
C VAL A 65 -8.50 -1.80 7.45
N GLY A 66 -8.44 -1.31 8.70
CA GLY A 66 -9.28 -1.76 9.81
C GLY A 66 -8.81 -3.08 10.40
N GLY A 67 -9.72 -3.75 11.09
CA GLY A 67 -9.45 -5.05 11.69
C GLY A 67 -10.67 -5.66 12.38
N PRO A 68 -10.47 -6.77 13.11
CA PRO A 68 -11.55 -7.49 13.80
C PRO A 68 -12.38 -6.61 14.75
N ASN A 69 -11.78 -5.55 15.28
CA ASN A 69 -12.40 -4.61 16.22
C ASN A 69 -13.06 -3.41 15.54
N ASP A 70 -13.22 -3.41 14.21
CA ASP A 70 -13.87 -2.29 13.52
C ASP A 70 -15.25 -1.99 14.11
N PRO A 71 -15.60 -0.70 14.25
CA PRO A 71 -16.84 -0.30 14.88
C PRO A 71 -18.03 -0.97 14.19
N VAL A 72 -18.95 -1.44 15.02
CA VAL A 72 -20.05 -2.29 14.57
C VAL A 72 -21.16 -1.49 13.85
N VAL A 73 -21.20 -0.19 14.09
CA VAL A 73 -22.18 0.76 13.52
C VAL A 73 -21.56 1.50 12.33
N LEU A 74 -22.23 1.43 11.18
CA LEU A 74 -21.94 2.23 10.00
C LEU A 74 -22.44 3.66 10.24
N ASP A 75 -21.54 4.60 10.47
CA ASP A 75 -21.87 6.01 10.27
C ASP A 75 -21.81 6.29 8.74
N PRO A 76 -22.89 6.80 8.13
CA PRO A 76 -22.91 7.12 6.70
C PRO A 76 -21.81 8.11 6.28
N ASN A 77 -21.36 8.97 7.19
CA ASN A 77 -20.36 10.00 6.95
C ASN A 77 -18.94 9.55 7.33
N VAL A 78 -18.78 8.39 7.97
CA VAL A 78 -17.46 7.85 8.31
C VAL A 78 -17.04 6.83 7.25
N PRO A 79 -15.84 6.99 6.67
CA PRO A 79 -15.26 5.97 5.82
C PRO A 79 -15.09 4.67 6.61
N THR A 80 -15.86 3.65 6.26
CA THR A 80 -15.67 2.32 6.84
C THR A 80 -14.44 1.69 6.24
N SER A 81 -13.72 0.94 7.06
CA SER A 81 -12.50 0.27 6.66
C SER A 81 -12.71 -0.76 5.55
N LEU A 82 -11.60 -1.19 4.92
CA LEU A 82 -11.60 -2.31 3.99
C LEU A 82 -12.11 -3.59 4.66
N TYR A 83 -11.63 -3.90 5.87
CA TYR A 83 -12.02 -5.08 6.63
C TYR A 83 -13.53 -5.11 6.94
N TYR A 84 -14.10 -3.96 7.33
CA TYR A 84 -15.55 -3.85 7.57
C TYR A 84 -16.34 -4.13 6.30
N SER A 85 -15.96 -3.50 5.19
CA SER A 85 -16.71 -3.57 3.93
C SER A 85 -16.67 -4.99 3.36
N THR A 86 -15.50 -5.61 3.32
CA THR A 86 -15.32 -7.02 2.90
C THR A 86 -16.01 -7.98 3.86
N GLY A 87 -15.92 -7.73 5.16
CA GLY A 87 -16.59 -8.54 6.17
C GLY A 87 -18.11 -8.55 6.05
N THR A 88 -18.70 -7.40 5.71
CA THR A 88 -20.13 -7.27 5.47
C THR A 88 -20.55 -7.98 4.18
N LEU A 89 -19.69 -7.93 3.15
CA LEU A 89 -19.88 -8.69 1.91
C LEU A 89 -19.88 -10.21 2.18
N ASN A 90 -18.98 -10.72 3.02
CA ASN A 90 -18.94 -12.13 3.40
C ASN A 90 -20.21 -12.57 4.16
N ILE A 91 -20.74 -11.73 5.06
CA ILE A 91 -22.01 -12.02 5.75
C ILE A 91 -23.18 -12.06 4.77
N THR A 92 -23.20 -11.12 3.83
CA THR A 92 -24.22 -11.07 2.76
C THR A 92 -24.17 -12.32 1.89
N LEU A 93 -22.95 -12.80 1.57
CA LEU A 93 -22.75 -14.04 0.84
C LEU A 93 -23.26 -15.26 1.61
N ALA A 94 -22.93 -15.38 2.89
CA ALA A 94 -23.40 -16.49 3.73
C ALA A 94 -24.93 -16.55 3.80
N GLY A 95 -25.60 -15.41 4.01
CA GLY A 95 -27.06 -15.37 4.02
C GLY A 95 -27.69 -15.68 2.65
N PHE A 96 -27.00 -15.39 1.54
CA PHE A 96 -27.48 -15.78 0.22
C PHE A 96 -27.32 -17.28 -0.03
N GLN A 97 -26.24 -17.88 0.47
CA GLN A 97 -26.06 -19.33 0.47
C GLN A 97 -27.17 -20.02 1.27
N ASP A 98 -27.50 -19.52 2.46
CA ASP A 98 -28.60 -20.05 3.28
C ASP A 98 -29.94 -20.03 2.50
N ALA A 99 -30.23 -18.94 1.77
CA ALA A 99 -31.43 -18.84 0.94
C ALA A 99 -31.44 -19.82 -0.24
N ILE A 100 -30.27 -20.12 -0.82
CA ILE A 100 -30.13 -21.14 -1.86
C ILE A 100 -30.38 -22.54 -1.27
N ASP A 101 -29.86 -22.83 -0.09
CA ASP A 101 -30.04 -24.11 0.59
C ASP A 101 -31.51 -24.34 1.00
N GLU A 102 -32.19 -23.28 1.44
CA GLU A 102 -33.64 -23.30 1.69
C GLU A 102 -34.43 -23.55 0.39
N ALA A 103 -34.05 -22.91 -0.72
CA ALA A 103 -34.68 -23.16 -2.01
C ALA A 103 -34.46 -24.61 -2.50
N ILE A 104 -33.28 -25.18 -2.29
CA ILE A 104 -33.01 -26.61 -2.59
C ILE A 104 -33.95 -27.51 -1.77
N THR A 105 -34.05 -27.25 -0.47
CA THR A 105 -34.94 -28.00 0.44
C THR A 105 -36.41 -27.87 0.04
N ALA A 106 -36.85 -26.68 -0.38
CA ALA A 106 -38.19 -26.44 -0.90
C ALA A 106 -38.47 -27.28 -2.15
N SER A 107 -37.52 -27.33 -3.09
CA SER A 107 -37.63 -28.15 -4.30
C SER A 107 -37.72 -29.65 -3.99
N GLU A 108 -36.98 -30.13 -3.00
CA GLU A 108 -36.99 -31.55 -2.59
C GLU A 108 -38.31 -31.94 -1.89
N THR A 109 -38.98 -30.97 -1.26
CA THR A 109 -40.26 -31.16 -0.56
C THR A 109 -41.48 -30.86 -1.42
N GLY A 110 -41.29 -30.54 -2.71
CA GLY A 110 -42.36 -30.29 -3.67
C GLY A 110 -42.95 -28.88 -3.61
N LEU A 111 -42.30 -27.96 -2.89
CA LEU A 111 -42.60 -26.54 -2.90
C LEU A 111 -41.87 -25.84 -4.06
N ASP A 112 -42.37 -24.68 -4.47
CA ASP A 112 -41.73 -23.89 -5.53
C ASP A 112 -40.50 -23.15 -4.97
N PRO A 113 -39.26 -23.52 -5.36
CA PRO A 113 -38.04 -22.86 -4.90
C PRO A 113 -37.95 -21.39 -5.31
N ALA A 114 -38.69 -20.97 -6.34
CA ALA A 114 -38.69 -19.58 -6.79
C ALA A 114 -39.25 -18.63 -5.72
N ILE A 115 -40.14 -19.10 -4.84
CA ILE A 115 -40.72 -18.29 -3.76
C ILE A 115 -39.64 -17.75 -2.83
N VAL A 116 -38.65 -18.57 -2.47
CA VAL A 116 -37.53 -18.19 -1.59
C VAL A 116 -36.57 -17.25 -2.32
N LEU A 117 -36.29 -17.54 -3.60
CA LEU A 117 -35.29 -16.81 -4.39
C LEU A 117 -35.80 -15.49 -4.98
N GLN A 118 -37.12 -15.27 -5.02
CA GLN A 118 -37.72 -14.10 -5.66
C GLN A 118 -37.29 -12.80 -4.98
N GLU A 119 -37.13 -12.77 -3.65
CA GLU A 119 -36.66 -11.57 -2.96
C GLU A 119 -35.20 -11.20 -3.31
N PHE A 120 -34.43 -12.18 -3.76
CA PHE A 120 -33.08 -12.01 -4.28
C PHE A 120 -33.04 -11.73 -5.79
N GLY A 121 -34.20 -11.77 -6.46
CA GLY A 121 -34.32 -11.52 -7.90
C GLY A 121 -33.96 -12.73 -8.78
N PHE A 122 -34.02 -13.95 -8.25
CA PHE A 122 -33.71 -15.17 -9.00
C PHE A 122 -34.93 -16.07 -9.15
N GLU A 123 -35.14 -16.58 -10.36
CA GLU A 123 -36.23 -17.52 -10.68
C GLU A 123 -35.77 -18.99 -10.65
N SER A 124 -34.46 -19.25 -10.57
CA SER A 124 -33.92 -20.60 -10.56
C SER A 124 -32.70 -20.75 -9.66
N ILE A 125 -32.61 -21.92 -9.02
CA ILE A 125 -31.47 -22.31 -8.17
C ILE A 125 -30.16 -22.23 -8.96
N GLN A 126 -30.16 -22.66 -10.21
CA GLN A 126 -28.96 -22.64 -11.04
C GLN A 126 -28.42 -21.22 -11.27
N ASN A 127 -29.29 -20.24 -11.55
CA ASN A 127 -28.88 -18.85 -11.72
C ASN A 127 -28.41 -18.22 -10.41
N ALA A 128 -29.03 -18.59 -9.29
CA ALA A 128 -28.61 -18.17 -7.96
C ALA A 128 -27.20 -18.70 -7.65
N LEU A 129 -26.94 -19.99 -7.85
CA LEU A 129 -25.62 -20.62 -7.66
C LEU A 129 -24.52 -20.00 -8.53
N VAL A 130 -24.80 -19.67 -9.79
CA VAL A 130 -23.80 -18.99 -10.65
C VAL A 130 -23.48 -17.60 -10.11
N SER A 131 -24.48 -16.89 -9.60
CA SER A 131 -24.32 -15.54 -9.05
C SER A 131 -23.61 -15.56 -7.70
N GLU A 132 -23.91 -16.54 -6.86
CA GLU A 132 -23.25 -16.81 -5.57
C GLU A 132 -21.74 -17.00 -5.78
N ARG A 133 -21.33 -17.91 -6.68
CA ARG A 133 -19.90 -18.14 -6.99
C ARG A 133 -19.18 -16.88 -7.47
N ARG A 134 -19.86 -16.01 -8.21
CA ARG A 134 -19.27 -14.72 -8.64
C ARG A 134 -19.06 -13.78 -7.47
N LEU A 135 -20.01 -13.74 -6.55
CA LEU A 135 -19.92 -12.95 -5.32
C LEU A 135 -18.84 -13.51 -4.39
N GLU A 136 -18.76 -14.83 -4.23
CA GLU A 136 -17.70 -15.54 -3.49
C GLU A 136 -16.31 -15.21 -4.03
N MET A 137 -16.09 -15.38 -5.34
CA MET A 137 -14.81 -15.03 -5.97
C MET A 137 -14.44 -13.57 -5.73
N THR A 138 -15.42 -12.67 -5.80
CA THR A 138 -15.22 -11.23 -5.54
C THR A 138 -14.82 -10.98 -4.09
N ALA A 139 -15.52 -11.58 -3.14
CA ALA A 139 -15.27 -11.42 -1.71
C ALA A 139 -13.91 -12.01 -1.30
N LYS A 140 -13.57 -13.20 -1.81
CA LYS A 140 -12.26 -13.83 -1.61
C LYS A 140 -11.10 -12.93 -2.06
N VAL A 141 -11.23 -12.36 -3.25
CA VAL A 141 -10.24 -11.45 -3.81
C VAL A 141 -9.99 -10.27 -2.86
N TYR A 142 -11.03 -9.68 -2.24
CA TYR A 142 -10.85 -8.59 -1.26
C TYR A 142 -10.34 -9.07 0.10
N ASN A 143 -10.68 -10.27 0.55
CA ASN A 143 -10.15 -10.83 1.80
C ASN A 143 -8.63 -10.97 1.72
N ASP A 144 -8.10 -11.51 0.61
CA ASP A 144 -6.66 -11.69 0.41
C ASP A 144 -5.90 -10.35 0.43
N MET A 145 -6.57 -9.25 0.04
CA MET A 145 -5.96 -7.91 0.01
C MET A 145 -5.82 -7.26 1.38
N ILE A 146 -6.64 -7.66 2.37
CA ILE A 146 -6.56 -7.07 3.71
C ILE A 146 -5.16 -7.25 4.28
N ALA A 147 -4.59 -8.45 4.17
CA ALA A 147 -3.25 -8.75 4.65
C ALA A 147 -2.18 -7.91 3.93
N GLN A 148 -2.28 -7.77 2.60
CA GLN A 148 -1.32 -7.02 1.77
C GLN A 148 -1.29 -5.53 2.14
N PHE A 149 -2.46 -4.91 2.33
CA PHE A 149 -2.55 -3.51 2.69
C PHE A 149 -2.26 -3.25 4.19
N LEU A 150 -2.46 -4.25 5.07
CA LEU A 150 -1.97 -4.19 6.45
C LEU A 150 -0.44 -4.15 6.48
N GLU A 151 0.22 -5.06 5.76
CA GLU A 151 1.68 -5.12 5.66
C GLU A 151 2.26 -3.84 5.06
N SER A 152 1.72 -3.41 3.90
CA SER A 152 2.10 -2.14 3.27
C SER A 152 1.88 -0.94 4.21
N GLY A 153 0.79 -0.96 4.99
CA GLY A 153 0.51 0.07 5.98
C GLY A 153 1.52 0.11 7.12
N SER A 154 2.01 -1.05 7.56
CA SER A 154 3.05 -1.17 8.58
C SER A 154 4.39 -0.62 8.08
N LEU A 155 4.81 -1.02 6.88
CA LEU A 155 6.02 -0.49 6.25
C LEU A 155 5.91 1.03 6.06
N MET A 156 4.73 1.51 5.67
CA MET A 156 4.51 2.95 5.53
C MET A 156 4.73 3.71 6.85
N ASP A 157 4.38 3.12 7.99
CA ASP A 157 4.50 3.77 9.29
C ASP A 157 5.96 4.00 9.71
N GLU A 158 6.91 3.24 9.15
CA GLU A 158 8.35 3.37 9.39
C GLU A 158 8.98 4.59 8.69
N PHE A 159 8.41 5.06 7.59
CA PHE A 159 8.95 6.24 6.89
C PHE A 159 8.91 7.49 7.77
N PRO A 160 9.96 8.32 7.79
CA PRO A 160 9.88 9.63 8.43
C PRO A 160 8.74 10.49 7.84
N SER A 161 8.12 11.32 8.66
CA SER A 161 7.08 12.27 8.24
C SER A 161 7.20 13.56 9.06
N THR A 162 6.41 14.58 8.72
CA THR A 162 6.37 15.81 9.54
C THR A 162 6.03 15.46 11.00
N GLY A 163 6.87 15.92 11.95
CA GLY A 163 6.74 15.63 13.38
C GLY A 163 6.99 14.18 13.83
N ARG A 164 7.51 13.28 12.96
CA ARG A 164 7.86 11.90 13.32
C ARG A 164 9.11 11.39 12.55
N PRO A 165 10.01 10.63 13.19
CA PRO A 165 9.94 10.14 14.58
C PRO A 165 10.30 11.19 15.64
N SER A 166 10.86 12.33 15.22
CA SER A 166 11.26 13.42 16.12
C SER A 166 10.31 14.61 15.98
N PRO A 167 10.06 15.40 17.04
CA PRO A 167 9.42 16.71 16.89
C PRO A 167 10.28 17.72 16.12
N PHE A 168 11.57 17.44 15.92
CA PHE A 168 12.51 18.30 15.19
C PHE A 168 12.54 17.92 13.70
N ASP A 169 12.05 18.80 12.84
CA ASP A 169 11.98 18.54 11.41
C ASP A 169 13.35 18.31 10.75
N ASP A 170 14.40 18.99 11.20
CA ASP A 170 15.76 18.78 10.67
C ASP A 170 16.23 17.33 10.87
N TYR A 171 15.85 16.70 11.98
CA TYR A 171 16.12 15.28 12.20
C TYR A 171 15.36 14.43 11.20
N ASN A 172 14.05 14.70 11.01
CA ASN A 172 13.20 13.93 10.12
C ASN A 172 13.64 14.07 8.65
N ILE A 173 14.11 15.26 8.24
CA ILE A 173 14.65 15.54 6.91
C ILE A 173 15.90 14.70 6.67
N ARG A 174 16.85 14.71 7.61
CA ARG A 174 18.08 13.90 7.53
C ARG A 174 17.76 12.41 7.52
N ALA A 175 16.80 11.96 8.35
CA ALA A 175 16.37 10.57 8.40
C ALA A 175 15.73 10.14 7.07
N LEU A 176 14.90 10.99 6.47
CA LEU A 176 14.27 10.71 5.18
C LEU A 176 15.32 10.63 4.06
N ALA A 177 16.24 11.60 4.00
CA ALA A 177 17.31 11.59 3.01
C ALA A 177 18.15 10.31 3.10
N ARG A 178 18.54 9.89 4.31
CA ARG A 178 19.27 8.63 4.49
C ARG A 178 18.49 7.42 4.01
N LEU A 179 17.18 7.40 4.26
CA LEU A 179 16.35 6.26 3.92
C LEU A 179 16.04 6.20 2.40
N ILE A 180 15.85 7.34 1.74
CA ILE A 180 15.70 7.39 0.27
C ILE A 180 17.01 6.94 -0.39
N GLU A 181 18.15 7.45 0.06
CA GLU A 181 19.44 7.19 -0.60
C GLU A 181 20.15 5.93 -0.09
N GLY A 182 19.62 5.23 0.92
CA GLY A 182 20.33 4.12 1.57
C GLY A 182 21.65 4.56 2.20
N ALA A 183 21.71 5.79 2.71
CA ALA A 183 22.94 6.38 3.21
C ALA A 183 23.26 5.92 4.64
N THR A 184 24.45 5.32 4.79
CA THR A 184 25.06 4.98 6.07
C THR A 184 26.09 6.06 6.40
N LEU A 185 25.83 6.83 7.46
CA LEU A 185 26.77 7.85 7.90
C LEU A 185 28.04 7.25 8.50
N PRO A 186 29.17 7.96 8.40
CA PRO A 186 30.38 7.57 9.09
C PRO A 186 30.14 7.44 10.60
N GLY A 187 30.87 6.51 11.21
CA GLY A 187 30.83 6.28 12.65
C GLY A 187 31.54 7.39 13.42
N THR A 188 32.40 7.01 14.37
CA THR A 188 33.19 7.98 15.14
C THR A 188 34.40 8.52 14.39
N ASN A 189 34.74 7.96 13.22
CA ASN A 189 35.86 8.44 12.42
C ASN A 189 35.41 9.59 11.51
N PRO A 190 35.90 10.84 11.72
CA PRO A 190 35.49 11.99 10.92
C PRO A 190 36.05 11.99 9.49
N GLU A 191 36.98 11.08 9.18
CA GLU A 191 37.54 10.90 7.83
C GLU A 191 36.74 9.93 6.96
N ASP A 192 35.75 9.23 7.52
CA ASP A 192 34.96 8.27 6.78
C ASP A 192 33.92 8.99 5.89
N ASP A 193 33.84 8.58 4.63
CA ASP A 193 32.79 9.03 3.70
C ASP A 193 31.41 8.46 4.07
N VAL A 194 30.36 9.15 3.64
CA VAL A 194 28.99 8.61 3.65
C VAL A 194 28.89 7.54 2.57
N LYS A 195 28.48 6.32 2.97
CA LYS A 195 28.24 5.22 2.04
C LYS A 195 26.78 5.24 1.60
N VAL A 196 26.55 5.26 0.30
CA VAL A 196 25.22 5.35 -0.33
C VAL A 196 24.98 4.10 -1.14
N ASP A 197 23.85 3.42 -0.93
CA ASP A 197 23.45 2.29 -1.75
C ASP A 197 22.76 2.82 -3.03
N PRO A 198 23.36 2.62 -4.23
CA PRO A 198 22.82 3.15 -5.48
C PRO A 198 21.43 2.57 -5.83
N ASN A 199 21.04 1.44 -5.25
CA ASN A 199 19.73 0.82 -5.49
C ASN A 199 18.64 1.32 -4.54
N SER A 200 18.99 1.99 -3.43
CA SER A 200 18.01 2.37 -2.42
C SER A 200 16.98 3.38 -2.92
N ARG A 201 17.38 4.40 -3.67
CA ARG A 201 16.44 5.38 -4.26
C ARG A 201 15.48 4.72 -5.25
N PRO A 202 15.94 3.90 -6.23
CA PRO A 202 15.04 3.09 -7.05
C PRO A 202 14.07 2.22 -6.25
N LEU A 203 14.53 1.51 -5.22
CA LEU A 203 13.66 0.68 -4.37
C LEU A 203 12.60 1.51 -3.63
N PHE A 204 12.97 2.70 -3.15
CA PHE A 204 12.03 3.63 -2.55
C PHE A 204 10.95 4.07 -3.56
N VAL A 205 11.33 4.40 -4.79
CA VAL A 205 10.40 4.72 -5.88
C VAL A 205 9.48 3.53 -6.18
N ASP A 206 10.06 2.35 -6.35
CA ASP A 206 9.35 1.12 -6.71
C ASP A 206 8.33 0.72 -5.65
N TYR A 207 8.62 0.94 -4.36
CA TYR A 207 7.66 0.73 -3.28
C TYR A 207 6.39 1.56 -3.51
N TRP A 208 6.50 2.88 -3.67
CA TRP A 208 5.32 3.73 -3.87
C TRP A 208 4.62 3.47 -5.20
N GLN A 209 5.38 3.15 -6.25
CA GLN A 209 4.83 2.78 -7.55
C GLN A 209 4.02 1.48 -7.45
N SER A 210 4.51 0.48 -6.72
CA SER A 210 3.80 -0.77 -6.48
C SER A 210 2.47 -0.55 -5.75
N LEU A 211 2.41 0.39 -4.79
CA LEU A 211 1.17 0.75 -4.11
C LEU A 211 0.15 1.37 -5.06
N ILE A 212 0.60 2.20 -6.01
CA ILE A 212 -0.28 2.82 -7.01
C ILE A 212 -0.86 1.77 -7.94
N GLU A 213 -0.02 0.88 -8.47
CA GLU A 213 -0.43 -0.18 -9.39
C GLU A 213 -1.38 -1.15 -8.72
N GLU A 214 -1.06 -1.55 -7.49
CA GLU A 214 -1.90 -2.43 -6.69
C GLU A 214 -3.26 -1.77 -6.41
N ALA A 215 -3.26 -0.55 -5.88
CA ALA A 215 -4.49 0.17 -5.61
C ALA A 215 -5.34 0.36 -6.88
N ASP A 216 -4.74 0.71 -8.02
CA ASP A 216 -5.49 0.91 -9.27
C ASP A 216 -6.09 -0.38 -9.81
N ARG A 217 -5.32 -1.47 -9.81
CA ARG A 217 -5.79 -2.81 -10.22
C ARG A 217 -7.02 -3.21 -9.41
N LYS A 218 -7.01 -2.99 -8.10
CA LYS A 218 -8.10 -3.37 -7.22
C LYS A 218 -9.28 -2.41 -7.27
N ARG A 219 -9.02 -1.12 -7.50
CA ARG A 219 -10.05 -0.14 -7.83
C ARG A 219 -10.86 -0.55 -9.07
N PHE A 220 -10.20 -0.99 -10.14
CA PHE A 220 -10.89 -1.45 -11.36
C PHE A 220 -11.80 -2.65 -11.10
N LEU A 221 -11.37 -3.61 -10.27
CA LEU A 221 -12.21 -4.74 -9.85
C LEU A 221 -13.44 -4.27 -9.07
N ALA A 222 -13.27 -3.30 -8.16
CA ALA A 222 -14.38 -2.71 -7.42
C ALA A 222 -15.38 -2.01 -8.34
N ILE A 223 -14.91 -1.20 -9.31
CA ILE A 223 -15.76 -0.52 -10.31
C ILE A 223 -16.58 -1.53 -11.13
N ALA A 224 -15.94 -2.60 -11.61
CA ALA A 224 -16.63 -3.66 -12.34
C ALA A 224 -17.69 -4.35 -11.46
N GLY A 225 -17.32 -4.64 -10.21
CA GLY A 225 -18.22 -5.22 -9.21
C GLY A 225 -19.42 -4.32 -8.91
N VAL A 226 -19.25 -3.00 -8.80
CA VAL A 226 -20.35 -2.04 -8.57
C VAL A 226 -21.40 -2.15 -9.68
N THR A 227 -20.96 -2.23 -10.94
CA THR A 227 -21.87 -2.32 -12.09
C THR A 227 -22.65 -3.63 -12.08
N LEU A 228 -21.96 -4.74 -11.77
CA LEU A 228 -22.59 -6.05 -11.63
C LEU A 228 -23.59 -6.07 -10.47
N ALA A 229 -23.21 -5.50 -9.31
CA ALA A 229 -24.04 -5.48 -8.12
C ALA A 229 -25.34 -4.69 -8.31
N ARG A 230 -25.30 -3.53 -8.97
CA ARG A 230 -26.54 -2.81 -9.28
C ARG A 230 -27.52 -3.61 -10.12
N LYS A 231 -27.01 -4.50 -10.97
CA LYS A 231 -27.84 -5.31 -11.87
C LYS A 231 -28.41 -6.55 -11.19
N TYR A 232 -27.67 -7.17 -10.29
CA TYR A 232 -27.98 -8.52 -9.78
C TYR A 232 -28.10 -8.63 -8.27
N PHE A 233 -27.53 -7.70 -7.51
CA PHE A 233 -27.35 -7.82 -6.07
C PHE A 233 -27.94 -6.65 -5.25
N ASP A 234 -28.41 -5.58 -5.89
CA ASP A 234 -29.12 -4.49 -5.21
C ASP A 234 -30.64 -4.77 -5.17
N THR A 235 -31.01 -5.95 -4.67
CA THR A 235 -32.41 -6.35 -4.46
C THR A 235 -32.80 -6.21 -2.99
N GLU A 236 -34.09 -6.36 -2.69
CA GLU A 236 -34.61 -6.28 -1.32
C GLU A 236 -33.99 -7.37 -0.42
N GLY A 237 -33.88 -8.61 -0.91
CA GLY A 237 -33.27 -9.73 -0.20
C GLY A 237 -31.82 -9.44 0.20
N PHE A 238 -30.97 -9.03 -0.74
CA PHE A 238 -29.58 -8.68 -0.42
C PHE A 238 -29.47 -7.47 0.50
N THR A 239 -30.32 -6.46 0.32
CA THR A 239 -30.33 -5.28 1.19
C THR A 239 -30.71 -5.66 2.63
N LYS A 240 -31.64 -6.59 2.82
CA LYS A 240 -31.98 -7.17 4.14
C LYS A 240 -30.83 -7.98 4.75
N LEU A 241 -30.05 -8.67 3.92
CA LEU A 241 -28.88 -9.43 4.37
C LEU A 241 -27.72 -8.53 4.80
N ILE A 242 -27.62 -7.31 4.25
CA ILE A 242 -26.71 -6.27 4.74
C ILE A 242 -27.25 -5.76 6.08
N LYS A 243 -27.09 -6.57 7.12
CA LYS A 243 -27.32 -6.16 8.51
C LYS A 243 -26.08 -5.44 9.01
N HIS A 244 -26.24 -4.50 9.94
CA HIS A 244 -25.08 -4.09 10.72
C HIS A 244 -24.46 -5.35 11.36
N ARG A 245 -23.13 -5.43 11.43
CA ARG A 245 -22.41 -6.56 12.05
C ARG A 245 -22.87 -6.88 13.49
N SER A 246 -23.62 -5.98 14.14
CA SER A 246 -24.23 -6.13 15.47
C SER A 246 -25.58 -6.86 15.47
N GLY A 247 -26.16 -7.14 14.30
CA GLY A 247 -27.56 -7.58 14.21
C GLY A 247 -28.57 -6.46 14.50
N MET A 248 -28.14 -5.21 14.70
CA MET A 248 -29.04 -4.07 14.82
C MET A 248 -29.59 -3.66 13.45
N PRO A 249 -30.87 -3.24 13.37
CA PRO A 249 -31.46 -2.75 12.13
C PRO A 249 -30.74 -1.49 11.65
N GLN A 250 -30.64 -1.33 10.32
CA GLN A 250 -30.07 -0.13 9.73
C GLN A 250 -30.82 1.12 10.18
N ASN A 251 -30.11 2.24 10.32
CA ASN A 251 -30.78 3.53 10.40
C ASN A 251 -31.66 3.66 9.15
N SER A 252 -32.97 3.87 9.33
CA SER A 252 -33.93 3.91 8.23
C SER A 252 -33.65 5.05 7.23
N SER A 253 -32.86 6.05 7.61
CA SER A 253 -32.38 7.10 6.70
C SER A 253 -31.16 6.69 5.86
N PHE A 254 -30.55 5.52 6.11
CA PHE A 254 -29.36 5.03 5.42
C PHE A 254 -29.47 3.54 5.11
N THR A 255 -29.93 3.24 3.89
CA THR A 255 -29.96 1.88 3.36
C THR A 255 -28.68 1.58 2.58
N LEU A 256 -27.87 0.63 3.05
CA LEU A 256 -26.64 0.21 2.35
C LEU A 256 -26.90 -1.00 1.46
N THR A 257 -26.53 -0.89 0.18
CA THR A 257 -26.63 -1.97 -0.82
C THR A 257 -25.27 -2.62 -1.10
N VAL A 258 -25.26 -3.74 -1.83
CA VAL A 258 -24.01 -4.42 -2.23
C VAL A 258 -23.17 -3.51 -3.10
N SER A 259 -23.78 -2.78 -4.04
CA SER A 259 -23.04 -1.80 -4.84
C SER A 259 -22.51 -0.62 -4.01
N GLY A 260 -23.22 -0.26 -2.93
CA GLY A 260 -22.75 0.73 -1.94
C GLY A 260 -21.50 0.27 -1.19
N LEU A 261 -21.45 -0.99 -0.77
CA LEU A 261 -20.25 -1.60 -0.15
C LEU A 261 -19.07 -1.60 -1.12
N LEU A 262 -19.28 -2.00 -2.37
CA LEU A 262 -18.22 -2.03 -3.39
C LEU A 262 -17.72 -0.61 -3.75
N ARG A 263 -18.58 0.41 -3.73
CA ARG A 263 -18.16 1.81 -3.87
C ARG A 263 -17.28 2.28 -2.70
N ARG A 264 -17.54 1.82 -1.48
CA ARG A 264 -16.68 2.12 -0.32
C ARG A 264 -15.31 1.46 -0.47
N ILE A 265 -15.26 0.22 -0.96
CA ILE A 265 -14.01 -0.48 -1.31
C ILE A 265 -13.26 0.26 -2.43
N GLU A 266 -13.95 0.73 -3.46
CA GLU A 266 -13.37 1.57 -4.53
C GLU A 266 -12.76 2.86 -3.97
N ALA A 267 -13.46 3.55 -3.06
CA ALA A 267 -12.99 4.78 -2.43
C ALA A 267 -11.73 4.53 -1.58
N PHE A 268 -11.67 3.40 -0.86
CA PHE A 268 -10.47 2.97 -0.14
C PHE A 268 -9.25 2.88 -1.07
N PHE A 269 -9.37 2.17 -2.20
CA PHE A 269 -8.24 2.03 -3.13
C PHE A 269 -7.88 3.35 -3.81
N THR A 270 -8.87 4.18 -4.11
CA THR A 270 -8.63 5.53 -4.67
C THR A 270 -7.82 6.39 -3.70
N CYS A 271 -8.14 6.36 -2.41
CA CYS A 271 -7.39 7.08 -1.38
C CYS A 271 -5.92 6.66 -1.33
N TRP A 272 -5.64 5.35 -1.32
CA TRP A 272 -4.27 4.83 -1.32
C TRP A 272 -3.50 5.19 -2.60
N LYS A 273 -4.14 5.07 -3.76
CA LYS A 273 -3.55 5.45 -5.05
C LYS A 273 -3.16 6.92 -5.07
N VAL A 274 -4.11 7.82 -4.76
CA VAL A 274 -3.90 9.27 -4.84
C VAL A 274 -2.83 9.72 -3.85
N ALA A 275 -2.83 9.17 -2.64
CA ALA A 275 -1.83 9.52 -1.64
C ALA A 275 -0.42 9.06 -2.05
N SER A 276 -0.28 7.83 -2.56
CA SER A 276 0.99 7.32 -3.09
C SER A 276 1.52 8.14 -4.27
N GLN A 277 0.61 8.55 -5.19
CA GLN A 277 0.96 9.42 -6.32
C GLN A 277 1.51 10.78 -5.88
N ARG A 278 0.99 11.35 -4.79
CA ARG A 278 1.50 12.62 -4.25
C ARG A 278 2.92 12.47 -3.68
N VAL A 279 3.20 11.37 -2.99
CA VAL A 279 4.55 11.08 -2.49
C VAL A 279 5.55 10.96 -3.64
N LEU A 280 5.22 10.19 -4.70
CA LEU A 280 6.06 10.11 -5.90
C LEU A 280 6.20 11.46 -6.62
N GLY A 281 5.11 12.24 -6.70
CA GLY A 281 5.14 13.57 -7.28
C GLY A 281 6.07 14.53 -6.52
N ALA A 282 6.10 14.44 -5.19
CA ALA A 282 7.03 15.20 -4.36
C ALA A 282 8.47 14.70 -4.54
N LEU A 283 8.67 13.38 -4.66
CA LEU A 283 9.98 12.77 -4.89
C LEU A 283 10.62 13.23 -6.22
N GLY A 284 9.81 13.48 -7.25
CA GLY A 284 10.29 14.03 -8.53
C GLY A 284 10.93 15.42 -8.44
N GLN A 285 10.85 16.10 -7.28
CA GLN A 285 11.53 17.37 -7.02
C GLN A 285 12.91 17.20 -6.36
N LEU A 286 13.25 15.98 -5.95
CA LEU A 286 14.52 15.67 -5.31
C LEU A 286 15.64 15.65 -6.36
N GLY A 287 16.68 16.43 -6.11
CA GLY A 287 17.85 16.51 -6.98
C GLY A 287 18.70 15.24 -6.95
N ASP A 288 19.63 15.18 -7.91
CA ASP A 288 20.58 14.08 -8.02
C ASP A 288 21.53 14.04 -6.82
N LEU A 289 22.01 12.84 -6.52
CA LEU A 289 23.09 12.65 -5.55
C LEU A 289 24.35 13.39 -6.02
N PRO A 290 25.20 13.86 -5.08
CA PRO A 290 26.51 14.41 -5.43
C PRO A 290 27.36 13.42 -6.22
N GLU A 291 28.33 13.95 -6.96
CA GLU A 291 29.33 13.11 -7.59
C GLU A 291 30.06 12.26 -6.53
N PRO A 292 30.28 10.96 -6.78
CA PRO A 292 31.09 10.13 -5.91
C PRO A 292 32.46 10.74 -5.69
N VAL A 293 33.06 10.49 -4.52
CA VAL A 293 34.48 10.79 -4.27
C VAL A 293 35.31 9.89 -5.18
N SER A 294 35.57 10.34 -6.40
CA SER A 294 36.48 9.68 -7.33
C SER A 294 37.91 10.12 -7.02
N ASN A 295 38.58 9.30 -6.19
CA ASN A 295 39.92 9.49 -5.65
C ASN A 295 40.02 10.62 -4.62
N HIS A 296 40.48 10.29 -3.41
CA HIS A 296 40.80 11.30 -2.41
C HIS A 296 41.86 12.23 -3.01
N ARG A 297 41.47 13.48 -3.29
CA ARG A 297 42.42 14.55 -3.61
C ARG A 297 42.75 15.25 -2.31
N TRP A 298 43.95 15.02 -1.80
CA TRP A 298 44.51 15.94 -0.82
C TRP A 298 45.15 17.12 -1.55
N VAL A 299 44.83 18.32 -1.08
CA VAL A 299 45.51 19.56 -1.50
C VAL A 299 46.36 19.99 -0.32
N VAL A 300 47.68 19.84 -0.43
CA VAL A 300 48.60 20.42 0.55
C VAL A 300 49.06 21.77 0.03
N LYS A 301 48.81 22.83 0.80
CA LYS A 301 49.39 24.16 0.57
C LYS A 301 50.73 24.23 1.29
N LEU A 302 51.82 24.07 0.54
CA LEU A 302 53.19 24.34 0.98
C LEU A 302 53.68 25.60 0.27
N ASP A 303 54.09 26.61 1.03
CA ASP A 303 54.68 27.87 0.54
C ASP A 303 53.89 28.57 -0.59
N GLY A 304 52.57 28.61 -0.46
CA GLY A 304 51.69 29.32 -1.40
C GLY A 304 51.51 28.64 -2.76
N LYS A 305 52.02 27.42 -2.96
CA LYS A 305 51.73 26.59 -4.13
C LYS A 305 50.81 25.44 -3.74
N GLU A 306 49.75 25.25 -4.53
CA GLU A 306 48.84 24.11 -4.39
C GLU A 306 49.48 22.89 -5.07
N ILE A 307 49.73 21.83 -4.30
CA ILE A 307 50.11 20.52 -4.82
C ILE A 307 48.90 19.60 -4.67
N VAL A 308 48.42 19.07 -5.79
CA VAL A 308 47.29 18.13 -5.86
C VAL A 308 47.84 16.72 -5.98
N GLY A 309 47.62 15.89 -4.97
CA GLY A 309 47.86 14.45 -5.05
C GLY A 309 46.56 13.70 -5.32
N MET A 310 46.61 12.57 -6.03
CA MET A 310 45.51 11.61 -6.13
C MET A 310 45.89 10.34 -5.37
N VAL A 311 45.04 9.90 -4.45
CA VAL A 311 45.09 8.55 -3.90
C VAL A 311 44.08 7.72 -4.69
N TRP A 312 44.59 6.80 -5.51
CA TRP A 312 43.77 5.72 -6.04
C TRP A 312 43.49 4.76 -4.88
N PRO A 313 42.27 4.17 -4.78
CA PRO A 313 42.07 3.05 -3.89
C PRO A 313 43.11 1.99 -4.27
N GLU A 314 44.03 1.68 -3.35
CA GLU A 314 44.86 0.50 -3.52
C GLU A 314 43.92 -0.69 -3.52
N ASP A 315 43.96 -1.48 -4.59
CA ASP A 315 43.34 -2.80 -4.61
C ASP A 315 43.90 -3.57 -3.41
N GLU A 316 43.09 -3.74 -2.37
CA GLU A 316 43.28 -4.82 -1.41
C GLU A 316 43.11 -6.12 -2.19
N ASP A 317 44.20 -6.63 -2.78
CA ASP A 317 44.40 -8.07 -2.71
C ASP A 317 45.87 -8.49 -2.64
N SER A 318 46.14 -9.02 -1.45
CA SER A 318 47.23 -9.88 -1.07
C SER A 318 47.60 -10.95 -2.10
N SER A 319 48.87 -10.98 -2.49
CA SER A 319 49.56 -12.24 -2.73
C SER A 319 51.00 -12.16 -2.20
N VAL A 320 51.10 -12.27 -0.87
CA VAL A 320 52.26 -12.87 -0.24
C VAL A 320 52.02 -14.38 -0.26
N THR A 321 52.58 -15.05 -1.25
CA THR A 321 53.46 -16.24 -1.12
C THR A 321 54.09 -16.53 -2.46
#